data_AF-A0A2V2GNJ9-F1
#
_entry.id   AF-A0A2V2GNJ9-F1
#
_cell.length_a   1.000
_cell.length_b   1.000
_cell.length_c   1.000
_cell.angle_alpha   90.00
_cell.angle_beta   90.00
_cell.angle_gamma   90.00
#
_symmetry.space_group_name_H-M   'P 1'
#
loop_
_entity.id
_entity.type
_entity.pdbx_description
1 polymer ?
#
loop_
_entity_poly.entity_id
_entity_poly.type
_entity_poly.pdbx_seq_one_letter_code
_entity_poly.pdbx_strand_id
1 'polypeptide(L)'
;MAEKFFPFDSVSGDREYYAADFASYFADIISSGVSANGDNLPVTAASGLTVNVGAGFAWIKGHLYENTATKPLTLDAGDSSPRIDRVVARLDVAERKISALVVKGSPATAPTAPALVRGADYWDISLAEITVPASAVSVTSTNIKDTRTDEAVCGVVRCLVETIPLAAFMEDCRGRFEEWFANLKYVLDGDVAGHLQDEIDSIRDDLDGGKYSTTAILHLHTVPGASVELTLGGDKLTATASGSGLADLYPNKLGTWTAKITTSNGTYSGSVVVENIGIFEATLPTLQDMKWEDIDAVGAANAAATLFKKGDEKKIQLDGGENITLRVEDFDHDDLVSGGKAKITFGFKNLMKDTAKMNTQNTNAGGYESSEMRSITVPAILAKLPADMRAVMKPVNKKGTTGNQSTATKTTQETLWPFSAVEVGLLTTGAGYKDEGTTYPLFVDNASRIKYLSDGTGAASNWWTRSPYTSSATHFICVYTSGSDYGGVAGYSYGVCLGLCV
;
A
#
# COMPACT_ATOMS: atom_id res chain seq x y z
N MET A 1 48.61 59.69 -13.93
CA MET A 1 48.37 58.51 -14.78
C MET A 1 46.89 58.52 -15.12
N ALA A 2 46.49 58.42 -16.39
CA ALA A 2 45.10 58.65 -16.82
C ALA A 2 44.17 57.45 -16.58
N GLU A 3 44.72 56.26 -16.39
CA GLU A 3 43.98 55.01 -16.24
C GLU A 3 44.53 54.20 -15.07
N LYS A 4 43.64 53.51 -14.33
CA LYS A 4 43.95 52.63 -13.20
C LYS A 4 43.08 51.38 -13.28
N PHE A 5 43.67 50.20 -13.04
CA PHE A 5 43.01 48.89 -13.12
C PHE A 5 43.14 48.16 -11.76
N PHE A 6 42.06 47.61 -11.23
CA PHE A 6 41.97 47.14 -9.83
C PHE A 6 40.76 46.19 -9.58
N PRO A 7 40.88 45.11 -8.79
CA PRO A 7 42.10 44.46 -8.30
C PRO A 7 42.57 43.32 -9.24
N PHE A 8 43.88 43.19 -9.40
CA PHE A 8 44.58 42.07 -10.10
C PHE A 8 45.67 41.46 -9.20
N ASP A 9 45.97 40.18 -9.39
CA ASP A 9 47.07 39.49 -8.70
C ASP A 9 48.41 40.15 -9.02
N SER A 10 49.28 40.30 -8.01
CA SER A 10 50.64 40.77 -8.25
C SER A 10 51.52 39.63 -8.78
N VAL A 11 52.32 39.94 -9.80
CA VAL A 11 53.39 39.09 -10.28
C VAL A 11 54.72 39.78 -9.95
N SER A 12 55.53 39.12 -9.12
CA SER A 12 56.85 39.64 -8.72
C SER A 12 56.84 41.02 -8.03
N GLY A 13 55.74 41.40 -7.37
CA GLY A 13 55.63 42.66 -6.61
C GLY A 13 55.30 43.90 -7.44
N ASP A 14 54.85 43.72 -8.70
CA ASP A 14 54.50 44.80 -9.62
C ASP A 14 53.22 45.59 -9.24
N ARG A 15 52.42 45.09 -8.29
CA ARG A 15 51.16 45.71 -7.85
C ARG A 15 51.12 45.86 -6.34
N GLU A 16 51.02 47.11 -5.90
CA GLU A 16 50.67 47.48 -4.53
C GLU A 16 49.36 48.28 -4.56
N TYR A 17 48.42 47.91 -3.68
CA TYR A 17 47.14 48.60 -3.52
C TYR A 17 47.12 49.33 -2.19
N TYR A 18 46.75 50.61 -2.21
CA TYR A 18 46.61 51.39 -0.99
C TYR A 18 45.21 51.21 -0.40
N ALA A 19 45.06 51.42 0.91
CA ALA A 19 43.75 51.42 1.56
C ALA A 19 42.77 52.41 0.89
N ALA A 20 43.27 53.53 0.37
CA ALA A 20 42.49 54.51 -0.39
C ALA A 20 41.87 53.93 -1.68
N ASP A 21 42.49 52.93 -2.30
CA ASP A 21 42.01 52.31 -3.54
C ASP A 21 40.79 51.42 -3.26
N PHE A 22 40.89 50.60 -2.21
CA PHE A 22 39.76 49.81 -1.72
C PHE A 22 38.65 50.71 -1.16
N ALA A 23 39.00 51.76 -0.40
CA ALA A 23 38.00 52.70 0.11
C ALA A 23 37.27 53.44 -1.02
N SER A 24 37.97 53.87 -2.08
CA SER A 24 37.32 54.50 -3.23
C SER A 24 36.40 53.53 -3.96
N TYR A 25 36.83 52.28 -4.15
CA TYR A 25 36.00 51.24 -4.76
C TYR A 25 34.74 50.98 -3.91
N PHE A 26 34.90 50.78 -2.60
CA PHE A 26 33.75 50.55 -1.72
C PHE A 26 32.84 51.77 -1.60
N ALA A 27 33.38 52.99 -1.61
CA ALA A 27 32.55 54.20 -1.55
C ALA A 27 31.67 54.41 -2.80
N ASP A 28 32.06 53.84 -3.94
CA ASP A 28 31.28 53.87 -5.18
C ASP A 28 30.05 52.95 -5.09
N ILE A 29 30.20 51.80 -4.43
CA ILE A 29 29.16 50.77 -4.37
C ILE A 29 28.44 50.67 -3.03
N ILE A 30 28.93 51.30 -1.96
CA ILE A 30 28.39 51.27 -0.60
C ILE A 30 28.28 52.71 -0.07
N SER A 31 27.04 53.17 0.16
CA SER A 31 26.79 54.50 0.72
C SER A 31 27.28 54.62 2.18
N SER A 32 27.56 55.83 2.62
CA SER A 32 27.87 56.06 4.04
C SER A 32 26.61 55.96 4.90
N GLY A 33 26.73 55.33 6.07
CA GLY A 33 25.61 55.11 7.00
C GLY A 33 25.90 54.00 8.01
N VAL A 34 24.95 53.72 8.90
CA VAL A 34 25.01 52.51 9.74
C VAL A 34 24.61 51.27 8.93
N SER A 35 25.19 50.12 9.24
CA SER A 35 24.78 48.84 8.63
C SER A 35 23.30 48.57 8.88
N ALA A 36 22.62 47.89 7.94
CA ALA A 36 21.26 47.39 8.15
C ALA A 36 21.24 46.10 9.00
N ASN A 37 22.38 45.41 9.05
CA ASN A 37 22.57 44.14 9.75
C ASN A 37 23.33 44.37 11.08
N GLY A 38 22.75 43.91 12.19
CA GLY A 38 23.28 44.04 13.56
C GLY A 38 22.47 45.03 14.42
N ASP A 39 23.01 45.39 15.60
CA ASP A 39 22.35 46.34 16.53
C ASP A 39 22.46 47.82 16.09
N ASN A 40 23.24 48.08 15.03
CA ASN A 40 23.35 49.34 14.30
C ASN A 40 23.87 50.52 15.15
N LEU A 41 24.81 50.28 16.07
CA LEU A 41 25.42 51.32 16.92
C LEU A 41 24.38 52.16 17.69
N PRO A 42 23.49 51.53 18.48
CA PRO A 42 22.41 52.24 19.15
C PRO A 42 22.96 53.14 20.24
N VAL A 43 22.44 54.36 20.36
CA VAL A 43 22.78 55.28 21.44
C VAL A 43 21.73 55.14 22.53
N THR A 44 22.15 54.76 23.73
CA THR A 44 21.28 54.54 24.89
C THR A 44 21.74 55.37 26.09
N ALA A 45 20.82 55.78 26.95
CA ALA A 45 21.19 56.52 28.15
C ALA A 45 21.89 55.59 29.16
N ALA A 46 22.95 56.08 29.78
CA ALA A 46 23.64 55.42 30.88
C ALA A 46 23.41 56.21 32.19
N SER A 47 24.25 56.02 33.21
CA SER A 47 24.15 56.78 34.46
C SER A 47 24.73 58.20 34.33
N GLY A 48 24.08 59.17 34.98
CA GLY A 48 24.50 60.57 34.95
C GLY A 48 24.49 61.16 33.55
N LEU A 49 25.49 61.99 33.22
CA LEU A 49 25.68 62.60 31.91
C LEU A 49 26.47 61.69 30.97
N THR A 50 26.11 60.41 30.91
CA THR A 50 26.79 59.43 30.05
C THR A 50 25.78 58.77 29.11
N VAL A 51 26.19 58.56 27.87
CA VAL A 51 25.45 57.75 26.89
C VAL A 51 26.33 56.60 26.41
N ASN A 52 25.70 55.48 26.09
CA ASN A 52 26.35 54.27 25.61
C ASN A 52 26.10 54.11 24.12
N VAL A 53 27.15 53.91 23.33
CA VAL A 53 27.06 53.43 21.95
C VAL A 53 27.20 51.91 21.97
N GLY A 54 26.16 51.19 21.59
CA GLY A 54 26.16 49.73 21.54
C GLY A 54 27.00 49.17 20.39
N ALA A 55 27.04 47.85 20.28
CA ALA A 55 27.77 47.17 19.21
C ALA A 55 27.14 47.43 17.83
N GLY A 56 27.92 47.25 16.77
CA GLY A 56 27.44 47.35 15.39
C GLY A 56 28.47 47.93 14.43
N PHE A 57 28.01 48.18 13.21
CA PHE A 57 28.86 48.58 12.10
C PHE A 57 28.38 49.88 11.45
N ALA A 58 29.31 50.66 10.93
CA ALA A 58 29.02 51.78 10.04
C ALA A 58 30.03 51.83 8.88
N TRP A 59 29.56 52.22 7.71
CA TRP A 59 30.41 52.54 6.57
C TRP A 59 30.48 54.05 6.41
N ILE A 60 31.69 54.59 6.26
CA ILE A 60 31.91 56.03 6.01
C ILE A 60 32.94 56.17 4.90
N LYS A 61 32.51 56.69 3.74
CA LYS A 61 33.37 56.90 2.56
C LYS A 61 34.23 55.67 2.23
N GLY A 62 33.61 54.49 2.20
CA GLY A 62 34.26 53.21 1.90
C GLY A 62 35.13 52.61 3.01
N HIS A 63 35.15 53.22 4.20
CA HIS A 63 35.84 52.69 5.38
C HIS A 63 34.83 52.08 6.36
N LEU A 64 35.16 50.91 6.90
CA LEU A 64 34.33 50.21 7.88
C LEU A 64 34.70 50.61 9.31
N TYR A 65 33.68 50.93 10.11
CA TYR A 65 33.75 51.02 11.55
C TYR A 65 33.00 49.86 12.17
N GLU A 66 33.63 49.18 13.13
CA GLU A 66 33.00 48.17 13.98
C GLU A 66 33.19 48.58 15.43
N ASN A 67 32.09 48.61 16.17
CA ASN A 67 32.12 48.64 17.63
C ASN A 67 31.66 47.28 18.13
N THR A 68 32.53 46.55 18.83
CA THR A 68 32.24 45.16 19.26
C THR A 68 31.63 45.06 20.66
N ALA A 69 31.61 46.16 21.41
CA ALA A 69 31.09 46.21 22.78
C ALA A 69 30.51 47.59 23.11
N THR A 70 29.74 47.69 24.20
CA THR A 70 29.17 48.96 24.66
C THR A 70 30.27 49.97 24.99
N LYS A 71 30.29 51.10 24.28
CA LYS A 71 31.24 52.20 24.46
C LYS A 71 30.59 53.38 25.19
N PRO A 72 30.99 53.70 26.44
CA PRO A 72 30.47 54.86 27.14
C PRO A 72 31.09 56.16 26.58
N LEU A 73 30.26 57.18 26.41
CA LEU A 73 30.63 58.53 26.03
C LEU A 73 30.04 59.51 27.03
N THR A 74 30.90 60.29 27.67
CA THR A 74 30.51 61.28 28.67
C THR A 74 30.18 62.61 27.98
N LEU A 75 29.01 63.16 28.32
CA LEU A 75 28.61 64.51 27.95
C LEU A 75 29.19 65.50 28.96
N ASP A 76 29.52 66.70 28.48
CA ASP A 76 29.89 67.80 29.37
C ASP A 76 28.74 68.15 30.34
N ALA A 77 29.10 68.72 31.50
CA ALA A 77 28.13 69.24 32.47
C ALA A 77 27.06 70.14 31.80
N GLY A 78 25.81 70.05 32.25
CA GLY A 78 24.71 70.86 31.73
C GLY A 78 24.96 72.36 31.93
N ASP A 79 24.83 73.14 30.86
CA ASP A 79 24.96 74.61 30.91
C ASP A 79 23.71 75.26 31.51
N SER A 80 23.74 76.58 31.76
CA SER A 80 22.59 77.32 32.32
C SER A 80 21.35 77.37 31.40
N SER A 81 21.53 77.08 30.11
CA SER A 81 20.46 76.95 29.11
C SER A 81 20.52 75.55 28.46
N PRO A 82 19.40 75.01 27.96
CA PRO A 82 19.43 73.71 27.30
C PRO A 82 20.27 73.76 26.03
N ARG A 83 20.84 72.61 25.65
CA ARG A 83 21.59 72.43 24.40
C ARG A 83 21.30 71.07 23.79
N ILE A 84 21.62 70.88 22.51
CA ILE A 84 21.59 69.58 21.86
C ILE A 84 23.03 69.19 21.53
N ASP A 85 23.53 68.12 22.13
CA ASP A 85 24.81 67.50 21.78
C ASP A 85 24.55 66.44 20.68
N ARG A 86 25.54 66.12 19.85
CA ARG A 86 25.41 65.12 18.79
C ARG A 86 26.40 63.99 19.01
N VAL A 87 25.92 62.74 19.06
CA VAL A 87 26.78 61.56 19.04
C VAL A 87 27.02 61.20 17.58
N VAL A 88 28.29 61.23 17.14
CA VAL A 88 28.67 60.96 15.75
C VAL A 88 29.67 59.81 15.68
N ALA A 89 29.65 59.06 14.58
CA ALA A 89 30.82 58.30 14.15
C ALA A 89 31.62 59.16 13.17
N ARG A 90 32.85 59.51 13.54
CA ARG A 90 33.74 60.38 12.77
C ARG A 90 34.86 59.59 12.14
N LEU A 91 34.97 59.66 10.81
CA LEU A 91 36.18 59.28 10.08
C LEU A 91 37.20 60.39 10.23
N ASP A 92 38.40 60.05 10.71
CA ASP A 92 39.60 60.88 10.73
C ASP A 92 40.62 60.27 9.76
N VAL A 93 40.85 60.95 8.64
CA VAL A 93 41.70 60.45 7.55
C VAL A 93 43.18 60.48 7.93
N ALA A 94 43.61 61.49 8.70
CA ALA A 94 45.01 61.63 9.12
C ALA A 94 45.41 60.57 10.15
N GLU A 95 44.53 60.34 11.14
CA GLU A 95 44.72 59.34 12.20
C GLU A 95 44.34 57.91 11.75
N ARG A 96 43.75 57.77 10.56
CA ARG A 96 43.33 56.49 9.95
C ARG A 96 42.38 55.69 10.84
N LYS A 97 41.40 56.35 11.45
CA LYS A 97 40.43 55.70 12.34
C LYS A 97 39.01 56.27 12.18
N ILE A 98 38.01 55.42 12.41
CA ILE A 98 36.65 55.86 12.69
C ILE A 98 36.38 55.69 14.17
N SER A 99 35.81 56.70 14.82
CA SER A 99 35.46 56.61 16.24
C SER A 99 34.14 57.28 16.57
N ALA A 100 33.34 56.66 17.44
CA ALA A 100 32.17 57.29 18.03
C ALA A 100 32.59 58.31 19.11
N LEU A 101 32.08 59.54 19.02
CA LEU A 101 32.39 60.66 19.93
C LEU A 101 31.19 61.62 20.07
N VAL A 102 31.23 62.47 21.09
CA VAL A 102 30.24 63.53 21.32
C VAL A 102 30.74 64.85 20.74
N VAL A 103 29.91 65.51 19.94
CA VAL A 103 30.09 66.90 19.51
C VAL A 103 29.14 67.77 20.34
N LYS A 104 29.71 68.66 21.16
CA LYS A 104 28.94 69.52 22.06
C LYS A 104 28.16 70.60 21.30
N GLY A 105 26.91 70.79 21.68
CA GLY A 105 26.04 71.89 21.23
C GLY A 105 26.36 73.23 21.88
N SER A 106 25.80 74.29 21.30
CA SER A 106 25.80 75.62 21.92
C SER A 106 24.52 75.81 22.76
N PRO A 107 24.60 76.31 24.01
CA PRO A 107 23.43 76.57 24.84
C PRO A 107 22.54 77.67 24.28
N ALA A 108 21.23 77.43 24.21
CA ALA A 108 20.24 78.42 23.76
C ALA A 108 18.85 78.11 24.33
N THR A 109 17.95 79.09 24.32
CA THR A 109 16.54 78.88 24.73
C THR A 109 15.76 77.98 23.77
N ALA A 110 16.17 77.95 22.49
CA ALA A 110 15.71 77.00 21.48
C ALA A 110 16.96 76.37 20.82
N PRO A 111 17.54 75.32 21.41
CA PRO A 111 18.81 74.79 20.95
C PRO A 111 18.69 74.02 19.64
N THR A 112 19.72 74.13 18.80
CA THR A 112 19.86 73.36 17.55
C THR A 112 21.06 72.44 17.65
N ALA A 113 20.98 71.25 17.04
CA ALA A 113 22.09 70.31 17.01
C ALA A 113 23.30 70.89 16.24
N PRO A 114 24.55 70.61 16.68
CA PRO A 114 25.75 70.95 15.93
C PRO A 114 25.70 70.46 14.48
N ALA A 115 26.28 71.25 13.58
CA ALA A 115 26.48 70.83 12.19
C ALA A 115 27.48 69.66 12.11
N LEU A 116 27.26 68.76 11.17
CA LEU A 116 28.18 67.66 10.86
C LEU A 116 29.41 68.18 10.12
N VAL A 117 30.58 67.60 10.42
CA VAL A 117 31.79 67.86 9.63
C VAL A 117 31.84 66.86 8.48
N ARG A 118 31.81 67.33 7.23
CA ARG A 118 31.83 66.48 6.01
C ARG A 118 32.80 67.07 4.98
N GLY A 119 34.10 66.94 5.26
CA GLY A 119 35.20 67.45 4.44
C GLY A 119 36.22 66.37 4.08
N ALA A 120 37.40 66.78 3.59
CA ALA A 120 38.46 65.85 3.19
C ALA A 120 39.16 65.19 4.39
N ASP A 121 39.34 65.92 5.49
CA ASP A 121 40.06 65.44 6.68
C ASP A 121 39.15 64.68 7.66
N TYR A 122 37.89 65.12 7.75
CA TYR A 122 36.89 64.60 8.68
C TYR A 122 35.55 64.38 8.01
N TRP A 123 34.92 63.23 8.28
CA TRP A 123 33.57 62.94 7.82
C TRP A 123 32.71 62.30 8.90
N ASP A 124 31.59 62.95 9.22
CA ASP A 124 30.65 62.54 10.27
C ASP A 124 29.36 61.95 9.72
N ILE A 125 28.92 60.88 10.38
CA ILE A 125 27.52 60.43 10.38
C ILE A 125 26.93 60.57 11.79
N SER A 126 25.68 61.01 11.87
CA SER A 126 24.98 61.28 13.14
C SER A 126 24.28 60.03 13.68
N LEU A 127 24.71 59.49 14.81
CA LEU A 127 24.03 58.38 15.45
C LEU A 127 22.82 58.87 16.26
N ALA A 128 22.98 59.92 17.06
CA ALA A 128 21.86 60.49 17.82
C ALA A 128 22.09 61.96 18.17
N GLU A 129 20.99 62.67 18.43
CA GLU A 129 20.93 63.98 19.04
C GLU A 129 20.51 63.84 20.51
N ILE A 130 21.28 64.43 21.42
CA ILE A 130 21.06 64.34 22.87
C ILE A 130 20.65 65.73 23.39
N THR A 131 19.40 65.88 23.78
CA THR A 131 18.93 67.12 24.41
C THR A 131 19.40 67.13 25.85
N VAL A 132 20.34 68.00 26.19
CA VAL A 132 20.83 68.23 27.55
C VAL A 132 20.06 69.40 28.15
N PRO A 133 19.16 69.18 29.13
CA PRO A 133 18.42 70.26 29.78
C PRO A 133 19.33 71.26 30.52
N ALA A 134 18.81 72.44 30.82
CA ALA A 134 19.53 73.43 31.63
C ALA A 134 19.92 72.83 32.99
N SER A 135 21.20 72.98 33.37
CA SER A 135 21.78 72.46 34.61
C SER A 135 21.60 70.95 34.82
N ALA A 136 21.46 70.18 33.72
CA ALA A 136 21.28 68.74 33.80
C ALA A 136 22.48 68.05 34.48
N VAL A 137 22.17 67.12 35.38
CA VAL A 137 23.13 66.20 36.01
C VAL A 137 22.97 64.76 35.51
N SER A 138 21.94 64.51 34.69
CA SER A 138 21.69 63.23 34.05
C SER A 138 20.89 63.39 32.75
N VAL A 139 21.06 62.44 31.83
CA VAL A 139 20.20 62.26 30.66
C VAL A 139 19.50 60.91 30.71
N THR A 140 18.27 60.84 30.20
CA THR A 140 17.49 59.59 30.09
C THR A 140 17.20 59.28 28.63
N SER A 141 16.58 58.13 28.34
CA SER A 141 16.21 57.75 26.97
C SER A 141 15.32 58.78 26.26
N THR A 142 14.49 59.53 26.99
CA THR A 142 13.64 60.58 26.41
C THR A 142 14.43 61.79 25.91
N ASN A 143 15.67 61.97 26.36
CA ASN A 143 16.57 63.01 25.88
C ASN A 143 17.27 62.63 24.57
N ILE A 144 17.16 61.36 24.14
CA ILE A 144 17.88 60.82 23.00
C ILE A 144 16.94 60.74 21.81
N LYS A 145 17.27 61.49 20.76
CA LYS A 145 16.64 61.38 19.45
C LYS A 145 17.57 60.59 18.54
N ASP A 146 17.12 59.42 18.12
CA ASP A 146 17.82 58.60 17.15
C ASP A 146 17.83 59.27 15.78
N THR A 147 19.01 59.39 15.17
CA THR A 147 19.17 59.97 13.82
C THR A 147 19.74 58.98 12.81
N ARG A 148 19.88 57.70 13.17
CA ARG A 148 20.55 56.69 12.34
C ARG A 148 19.81 56.43 11.03
N THR A 149 18.48 56.46 11.03
CA THR A 149 17.64 56.24 9.84
C THR A 149 17.44 57.49 8.99
N ASP A 150 17.89 58.67 9.46
CA ASP A 150 17.78 59.92 8.71
C ASP A 150 18.90 60.02 7.66
N GLU A 151 18.54 59.87 6.40
CA GLU A 151 19.45 59.89 5.25
C GLU A 151 20.24 61.19 5.11
N ALA A 152 19.72 62.32 5.63
CA ALA A 152 20.42 63.59 5.53
C ALA A 152 21.66 63.63 6.44
N VAL A 153 21.61 62.96 7.60
CA VAL A 153 22.63 63.07 8.66
C VAL A 153 23.38 61.77 8.95
N CYS A 154 22.81 60.60 8.66
CA CYS A 154 23.46 59.30 8.79
C CYS A 154 23.05 58.34 7.67
N GLY A 155 21.79 57.91 7.68
CA GLY A 155 21.26 56.90 6.77
C GLY A 155 21.68 55.47 7.13
N VAL A 156 20.93 54.52 6.57
CA VAL A 156 21.30 53.10 6.53
C VAL A 156 22.05 52.87 5.22
N VAL A 157 23.12 52.09 5.28
CA VAL A 157 23.95 51.74 4.11
C VAL A 157 23.10 51.16 2.98
N ARG A 158 23.26 51.71 1.76
CA ARG A 158 22.67 51.24 0.51
C ARG A 158 23.79 50.79 -0.45
N CYS A 159 23.51 49.75 -1.22
CA CYS A 159 24.32 49.34 -2.37
C CYS A 159 23.58 49.70 -3.67
N LEU A 160 24.28 49.84 -4.80
CA LEU A 160 23.74 50.27 -6.10
C LEU A 160 22.49 49.47 -6.55
N VAL A 161 21.32 49.97 -6.16
CA VAL A 161 20.04 49.89 -6.88
C VAL A 161 19.28 51.19 -6.54
N GLU A 162 19.46 52.25 -7.34
CA GLU A 162 19.18 53.62 -6.86
C GLU A 162 17.72 54.11 -6.99
N THR A 163 16.84 53.67 -7.92
CA THR A 163 15.41 54.07 -7.85
C THR A 163 14.47 53.10 -8.57
N ILE A 164 13.71 52.30 -7.81
CA ILE A 164 12.40 51.82 -8.28
C ILE A 164 11.37 52.80 -7.69
N PRO A 165 10.58 53.53 -8.50
CA PRO A 165 9.50 54.36 -7.99
C PRO A 165 8.44 53.44 -7.38
N LEU A 166 8.64 53.05 -6.11
CA LEU A 166 7.97 51.89 -5.51
C LEU A 166 6.45 52.03 -5.54
N ALA A 167 5.91 53.24 -5.37
CA ALA A 167 4.48 53.50 -5.50
C ALA A 167 3.97 53.21 -6.93
N ALA A 168 4.59 53.78 -7.96
CA ALA A 168 4.19 53.59 -9.36
C ALA A 168 4.45 52.15 -9.84
N PHE A 169 5.55 51.54 -9.40
CA PHE A 169 5.86 50.14 -9.69
C PHE A 169 4.84 49.19 -9.05
N MET A 170 4.45 49.43 -7.79
CA MET A 170 3.45 48.61 -7.10
C MET A 170 2.05 48.84 -7.68
N GLU A 171 1.75 50.03 -8.18
CA GLU A 171 0.50 50.34 -8.90
C GLU A 171 0.43 49.65 -10.27
N ASP A 172 1.50 49.70 -11.07
CA ASP A 172 1.61 48.97 -12.34
C ASP A 172 1.54 47.45 -12.12
N CYS A 173 2.27 46.93 -11.12
CA CYS A 173 2.22 45.52 -10.75
C CYS A 173 0.82 45.09 -10.30
N ARG A 174 0.11 45.93 -9.55
CA ARG A 174 -1.28 45.67 -9.16
C ARG A 174 -2.22 45.68 -10.37
N GLY A 175 -2.13 46.68 -11.24
CA GLY A 175 -2.97 46.78 -12.43
C GLY A 175 -2.77 45.58 -13.37
N ARG A 176 -1.51 45.23 -13.65
CA ARG A 176 -1.18 44.05 -14.46
C ARG A 176 -1.64 42.74 -13.81
N PHE A 177 -1.56 42.64 -12.48
CA PHE A 177 -2.08 41.49 -11.75
C PHE A 177 -3.61 41.40 -11.83
N GLU A 178 -4.33 42.50 -11.65
CA GLU A 178 -5.80 42.54 -11.72
C GLU A 178 -6.30 42.26 -13.14
N GLU A 179 -5.65 42.79 -14.18
CA GLU A 179 -5.95 42.46 -15.58
C GLU A 179 -5.73 40.98 -15.89
N TRP A 180 -4.57 40.44 -15.49
CA TRP A 180 -4.28 39.02 -15.63
C TRP A 180 -5.29 38.16 -14.86
N PHE A 181 -5.64 38.55 -13.63
CA PHE A 181 -6.60 37.83 -12.79
C PHE A 181 -8.02 37.88 -13.38
N ALA A 182 -8.45 39.02 -13.94
CA ALA A 182 -9.73 39.14 -14.63
C ALA A 182 -9.77 38.29 -15.91
N ASN A 183 -8.67 38.24 -16.66
CA ASN A 183 -8.55 37.35 -17.83
C ASN A 183 -8.64 35.88 -17.43
N LEU A 184 -7.92 35.45 -16.38
CA LEU A 184 -8.05 34.09 -15.85
C LEU A 184 -9.47 33.79 -15.39
N LYS A 185 -10.11 34.74 -14.68
CA LYS A 185 -11.49 34.57 -14.23
C LYS A 185 -12.43 34.39 -15.42
N TYR A 186 -12.29 35.15 -16.50
CA TYR A 186 -13.07 35.01 -17.72
C TYR A 186 -12.82 33.67 -18.44
N VAL A 187 -11.56 33.27 -18.58
CA VAL A 187 -11.17 31.97 -19.18
C VAL A 187 -11.72 30.78 -18.38
N LEU A 188 -11.87 30.96 -17.07
CA LEU A 188 -12.36 29.92 -16.15
C LEU A 188 -13.83 30.14 -15.74
N ASP A 189 -14.52 31.15 -16.27
CA ASP A 189 -15.93 31.40 -15.98
C ASP A 189 -16.82 30.42 -16.76
N GLY A 190 -18.09 30.32 -16.34
CA GLY A 190 -19.03 29.23 -16.55
C GLY A 190 -19.28 28.70 -17.97
N ASP A 191 -18.68 29.25 -19.02
CA ASP A 191 -18.71 28.67 -20.36
C ASP A 191 -17.62 27.59 -20.52
N VAL A 192 -16.35 27.88 -20.20
CA VAL A 192 -15.26 26.90 -20.35
C VAL A 192 -15.30 25.85 -19.23
N ALA A 193 -15.51 26.28 -17.99
CA ALA A 193 -15.64 25.34 -16.88
C ALA A 193 -16.93 24.51 -16.97
N GLY A 194 -18.02 25.11 -17.47
CA GLY A 194 -19.28 24.41 -17.75
C GLY A 194 -19.10 23.39 -18.87
N HIS A 195 -18.51 23.79 -20.00
CA HIS A 195 -18.22 22.88 -21.11
C HIS A 195 -17.27 21.74 -20.72
N LEU A 196 -16.22 22.01 -19.93
CA LEU A 196 -15.34 20.95 -19.42
C LEU A 196 -16.08 20.02 -18.48
N GLN A 197 -16.98 20.52 -17.64
CA GLN A 197 -17.81 19.69 -16.77
C GLN A 197 -18.78 18.82 -17.58
N ASP A 198 -19.44 19.40 -18.59
CA ASP A 198 -20.35 18.69 -19.50
C ASP A 198 -19.59 17.63 -20.32
N GLU A 199 -18.38 17.94 -20.80
CA GLU A 199 -17.50 16.96 -21.46
C GLU A 199 -17.08 15.85 -20.51
N ILE A 200 -16.71 16.17 -19.26
CA ILE A 200 -16.36 15.17 -18.24
C ILE A 200 -17.54 14.26 -17.92
N ASP A 201 -18.75 14.82 -17.75
CA ASP A 201 -19.94 14.05 -17.43
C ASP A 201 -20.39 13.22 -18.62
N SER A 202 -20.32 13.75 -19.85
CA SER A 202 -20.55 12.96 -21.07
C SER A 202 -19.53 11.82 -21.21
N ILE A 203 -18.25 12.05 -20.91
CA ILE A 203 -17.23 11.01 -20.95
C ILE A 203 -17.48 9.95 -19.86
N ARG A 204 -17.90 10.37 -18.66
CA ARG A 204 -18.29 9.44 -17.58
C ARG A 204 -19.49 8.60 -17.97
N ASP A 205 -20.53 9.21 -18.52
CA ASP A 205 -21.71 8.50 -19.02
C ASP A 205 -21.35 7.54 -20.15
N ASP A 206 -20.46 7.95 -21.06
CA ASP A 206 -19.96 7.08 -22.13
C ASP A 206 -19.09 5.92 -21.59
N LEU A 207 -18.33 6.14 -20.52
CA LEU A 207 -17.55 5.10 -19.83
C LEU A 207 -18.45 4.11 -19.08
N ASP A 208 -19.40 4.61 -18.28
CA ASP A 208 -20.36 3.80 -17.53
C ASP A 208 -21.33 3.07 -18.48
N GLY A 209 -21.64 3.68 -19.63
CA GLY A 209 -22.42 3.12 -20.72
C GLY A 209 -21.66 2.13 -21.62
N GLY A 210 -20.35 1.99 -21.46
CA GLY A 210 -19.54 1.03 -22.22
C GLY A 210 -19.21 1.42 -23.66
N LYS A 211 -19.33 2.70 -24.02
CA LYS A 211 -19.16 3.20 -25.41
C LYS A 211 -17.71 3.17 -25.88
N TYR A 212 -16.76 3.36 -24.96
CA TYR A 212 -15.31 3.39 -25.25
C TYR A 212 -14.52 2.22 -24.66
N SER A 213 -15.20 1.25 -24.02
CA SER A 213 -14.53 0.03 -23.57
C SER A 213 -14.28 -0.89 -24.77
N THR A 214 -13.04 -1.37 -24.96
CA THR A 214 -12.88 -2.68 -25.59
C THR A 214 -13.66 -3.67 -24.73
N THR A 215 -14.53 -4.48 -25.33
CA THR A 215 -15.33 -5.43 -24.56
C THR A 215 -14.43 -6.30 -23.69
N ALA A 216 -14.75 -6.39 -22.39
CA ALA A 216 -14.11 -7.37 -21.53
C ALA A 216 -14.40 -8.77 -22.11
N ILE A 217 -13.49 -9.72 -21.91
CA ILE A 217 -13.70 -11.10 -22.32
C ILE A 217 -13.93 -11.91 -21.06
N LEU A 218 -15.12 -12.46 -20.92
CA LEU A 218 -15.44 -13.41 -19.86
C LEU A 218 -15.37 -14.83 -20.43
N HIS A 219 -14.41 -15.60 -19.94
CA HIS A 219 -14.35 -17.04 -20.11
C HIS A 219 -15.14 -17.70 -18.97
N LEU A 220 -16.39 -18.07 -19.23
CA LEU A 220 -17.23 -18.76 -18.25
C LEU A 220 -17.15 -20.28 -18.45
N HIS A 221 -16.59 -20.98 -17.48
CA HIS A 221 -16.59 -22.43 -17.41
C HIS A 221 -17.87 -22.95 -16.75
N THR A 222 -18.59 -23.83 -17.44
CA THR A 222 -19.89 -24.35 -17.03
C THR A 222 -20.17 -25.72 -17.64
N VAL A 223 -21.35 -26.29 -17.39
CA VAL A 223 -21.76 -27.60 -17.93
C VAL A 223 -21.71 -27.56 -19.46
N PRO A 224 -21.04 -28.50 -20.13
CA PRO A 224 -20.95 -28.56 -21.58
C PRO A 224 -22.32 -28.50 -22.28
N GLY A 225 -22.45 -27.62 -23.27
CA GLY A 225 -23.71 -27.38 -23.98
C GLY A 225 -24.74 -26.51 -23.25
N ALA A 226 -24.45 -26.03 -22.03
CA ALA A 226 -25.38 -25.17 -21.30
C ALA A 226 -25.61 -23.82 -22.00
N SER A 227 -26.84 -23.31 -21.93
CA SER A 227 -27.17 -21.94 -22.32
C SER A 227 -26.84 -21.00 -21.17
N VAL A 228 -26.02 -19.99 -21.45
CA VAL A 228 -25.61 -18.95 -20.49
C VAL A 228 -26.31 -17.66 -20.85
N GLU A 229 -26.91 -17.02 -19.85
CA GLU A 229 -27.45 -15.67 -19.93
C GLU A 229 -26.82 -14.81 -18.82
N LEU A 230 -26.13 -13.73 -19.20
CA LEU A 230 -25.69 -12.70 -18.25
C LEU A 230 -26.62 -11.49 -18.34
N THR A 231 -27.00 -10.95 -17.19
CA THR A 231 -27.85 -9.76 -17.10
C THR A 231 -27.28 -8.73 -16.13
N LEU A 232 -27.35 -7.45 -16.51
CA LEU A 232 -27.02 -6.32 -15.65
C LEU A 232 -28.00 -5.19 -15.98
N GLY A 233 -28.95 -4.92 -15.08
CA GLY A 233 -30.03 -3.97 -15.36
C GLY A 233 -30.86 -4.40 -16.58
N GLY A 234 -30.84 -3.59 -17.65
CA GLY A 234 -31.51 -3.89 -18.92
C GLY A 234 -30.64 -4.62 -19.95
N ASP A 235 -29.33 -4.76 -19.70
CA ASP A 235 -28.40 -5.42 -20.63
C ASP A 235 -28.47 -6.94 -20.48
N LYS A 236 -28.36 -7.63 -21.62
CA LYS A 236 -28.41 -9.08 -21.70
C LYS A 236 -27.40 -9.61 -22.71
N LEU A 237 -26.56 -10.54 -22.26
CA LEU A 237 -25.61 -11.27 -23.09
C LEU A 237 -25.96 -12.75 -23.03
N THR A 238 -25.81 -13.44 -24.15
CA THR A 238 -26.09 -14.87 -24.23
C THR A 238 -24.98 -15.60 -24.95
N ALA A 239 -24.63 -16.78 -24.45
CA ALA A 239 -23.69 -17.70 -25.08
C ALA A 239 -24.14 -19.14 -24.84
N THR A 240 -23.56 -20.07 -25.59
CA THR A 240 -23.71 -21.51 -25.35
C THR A 240 -22.34 -22.08 -25.05
N ALA A 241 -22.23 -22.82 -23.96
CA ALA A 241 -20.99 -23.46 -23.56
C ALA A 241 -20.56 -24.49 -24.61
N SER A 242 -19.28 -24.47 -24.96
CA SER A 242 -18.66 -25.41 -25.88
C SER A 242 -18.69 -26.85 -25.35
N GLY A 243 -18.20 -27.81 -26.15
CA GLY A 243 -18.04 -29.20 -25.71
C GLY A 243 -17.10 -29.38 -24.51
N SER A 244 -16.22 -28.40 -24.25
CA SER A 244 -15.34 -28.37 -23.06
C SER A 244 -15.92 -27.54 -21.91
N GLY A 245 -17.15 -27.03 -22.04
CA GLY A 245 -17.81 -26.24 -21.02
C GLY A 245 -17.44 -24.76 -21.01
N LEU A 246 -16.72 -24.25 -22.00
CA LEU A 246 -16.35 -22.82 -22.06
C LEU A 246 -17.40 -22.01 -22.83
N ALA A 247 -17.90 -20.94 -22.24
CA ALA A 247 -18.76 -19.94 -22.86
C ALA A 247 -18.09 -18.57 -22.82
N ASP A 248 -17.77 -18.01 -23.99
CA ASP A 248 -17.18 -16.67 -24.09
C ASP A 248 -18.28 -15.62 -24.18
N LEU A 249 -18.27 -14.66 -23.25
CA LEU A 249 -19.18 -13.51 -23.25
C LEU A 249 -18.37 -12.22 -23.23
N TYR A 250 -18.99 -11.15 -23.74
CA TYR A 250 -18.33 -9.87 -23.94
C TYR A 250 -19.02 -8.74 -23.17
N PRO A 251 -18.94 -8.72 -21.82
CA PRO A 251 -19.51 -7.63 -21.05
C PRO A 251 -18.90 -6.29 -21.42
N ASN A 252 -19.77 -5.33 -21.70
CA ASN A 252 -19.43 -3.95 -22.07
C ASN A 252 -19.59 -2.98 -20.88
N LYS A 253 -20.04 -3.46 -19.73
CA LYS A 253 -20.26 -2.64 -18.52
C LYS A 253 -19.61 -3.28 -17.31
N LEU A 254 -19.05 -2.44 -16.45
CA LEU A 254 -18.58 -2.82 -15.13
C LEU A 254 -19.77 -3.09 -14.21
N GLY A 255 -19.57 -3.94 -13.21
CA GLY A 255 -20.57 -4.27 -12.20
C GLY A 255 -20.77 -5.76 -12.00
N THR A 256 -21.71 -6.09 -11.12
CA THR A 256 -22.05 -7.47 -10.77
C THR A 256 -23.14 -7.98 -11.70
N TRP A 257 -22.74 -8.75 -12.71
CA TRP A 257 -23.64 -9.42 -13.64
C TRP A 257 -24.29 -10.63 -12.97
N THR A 258 -25.59 -10.81 -13.17
CA THR A 258 -26.28 -12.04 -12.78
C THR A 258 -26.18 -13.04 -13.92
N ALA A 259 -25.55 -14.19 -13.64
CA ALA A 259 -25.42 -15.30 -14.56
C ALA A 259 -26.53 -16.33 -14.32
N LYS A 260 -27.24 -16.70 -15.37
CA LYS A 260 -28.21 -17.77 -15.41
C LYS A 260 -27.73 -18.84 -16.37
N ILE A 261 -27.47 -20.03 -15.84
CA ILE A 261 -26.99 -21.19 -16.60
C ILE A 261 -28.15 -22.16 -16.70
N THR A 262 -28.55 -22.51 -17.92
CA THR A 262 -29.62 -23.48 -18.18
C THR A 262 -29.01 -24.72 -18.84
N THR A 263 -29.13 -25.85 -18.16
CA THR A 263 -28.72 -27.18 -18.65
C THR A 263 -29.96 -28.01 -18.99
N SER A 264 -29.77 -29.21 -19.54
CA SER A 264 -30.88 -30.17 -19.69
C SER A 264 -31.47 -30.60 -18.34
N ASN A 265 -30.68 -30.53 -17.27
CA ASN A 265 -31.01 -31.09 -15.96
C ASN A 265 -31.40 -30.02 -14.94
N GLY A 266 -31.27 -28.73 -15.25
CA GLY A 266 -31.68 -27.66 -14.34
C GLY A 266 -31.31 -26.24 -14.77
N THR A 267 -31.56 -25.30 -13.87
CA THR A 267 -31.14 -23.91 -14.02
C THR A 267 -30.41 -23.48 -12.76
N TYR A 268 -29.25 -22.85 -12.94
CA TYR A 268 -28.42 -22.32 -11.88
C TYR A 268 -28.32 -20.81 -12.01
N SER A 269 -28.14 -20.14 -10.88
CA SER A 269 -27.90 -18.70 -10.85
C SER A 269 -26.67 -18.39 -10.02
N GLY A 270 -25.87 -17.44 -10.47
CA GLY A 270 -24.69 -16.96 -9.79
C GLY A 270 -24.39 -15.53 -10.20
N SER A 271 -23.29 -14.99 -9.68
CA SER A 271 -22.86 -13.62 -9.98
C SER A 271 -21.44 -13.63 -10.55
N VAL A 272 -21.20 -12.77 -11.53
CA VAL A 272 -19.88 -12.50 -12.11
C VAL A 272 -19.59 -11.02 -11.93
N VAL A 273 -18.51 -10.69 -11.23
CA VAL A 273 -18.12 -9.29 -10.98
C VAL A 273 -17.13 -8.86 -12.05
N VAL A 274 -17.48 -7.82 -12.80
CA VAL A 274 -16.61 -7.20 -13.81
C VAL A 274 -16.13 -5.86 -13.25
N GLU A 275 -14.92 -5.83 -12.69
CA GLU A 275 -14.39 -4.65 -11.98
C GLU A 275 -13.48 -3.77 -12.85
N ASN A 276 -12.96 -4.31 -13.96
CA ASN A 276 -12.11 -3.60 -14.90
C ASN A 276 -12.29 -4.14 -16.33
N ILE A 277 -11.59 -3.55 -17.29
CA ILE A 277 -11.57 -4.04 -18.68
C ILE A 277 -10.37 -4.98 -18.81
N GLY A 278 -10.65 -6.29 -18.91
CA GLY A 278 -9.65 -7.35 -18.93
C GLY A 278 -10.25 -8.71 -19.32
N ILE A 279 -9.46 -9.77 -19.15
CA ILE A 279 -9.92 -11.16 -19.28
C ILE A 279 -10.31 -11.67 -17.89
N PHE A 280 -11.52 -12.19 -17.78
CA PHE A 280 -12.06 -12.76 -16.55
C PHE A 280 -12.34 -14.24 -16.74
N GLU A 281 -12.04 -15.03 -15.73
CA GLU A 281 -12.40 -16.45 -15.67
C GLU A 281 -13.37 -16.67 -14.50
N ALA A 282 -14.46 -17.38 -14.76
CA ALA A 282 -15.41 -17.77 -13.74
C ALA A 282 -15.87 -19.21 -13.97
N THR A 283 -16.23 -19.92 -12.91
CA THR A 283 -16.86 -21.25 -13.01
C THR A 283 -18.22 -21.21 -12.32
N LEU A 284 -19.29 -21.49 -13.07
CA LEU A 284 -20.65 -21.54 -12.53
C LEU A 284 -21.46 -22.69 -13.16
N PRO A 285 -22.35 -23.36 -12.39
CA PRO A 285 -22.44 -23.31 -10.93
C PRO A 285 -21.19 -23.87 -10.26
N THR A 286 -21.03 -23.59 -8.96
CA THR A 286 -20.02 -24.27 -8.15
C THR A 286 -20.35 -25.76 -8.02
N LEU A 287 -19.35 -26.59 -7.67
CA LEU A 287 -19.56 -28.02 -7.43
C LEU A 287 -20.65 -28.28 -6.36
N GLN A 288 -20.75 -27.43 -5.34
CA GLN A 288 -21.75 -27.54 -4.28
C GLN A 288 -23.18 -27.45 -4.85
N ASP A 289 -23.41 -26.49 -5.75
CA ASP A 289 -24.74 -26.18 -6.28
C ASP A 289 -25.12 -27.05 -7.49
N MET A 290 -24.14 -27.59 -8.20
CA MET A 290 -24.36 -28.42 -9.39
C MET A 290 -25.08 -29.73 -9.06
N LYS A 291 -26.10 -30.11 -9.85
CA LYS A 291 -26.77 -31.41 -9.71
C LYS A 291 -25.85 -32.56 -10.12
N TRP A 292 -26.08 -33.74 -9.55
CA TRP A 292 -25.26 -34.93 -9.83
C TRP A 292 -25.29 -35.36 -11.31
N GLU A 293 -26.44 -35.27 -11.97
CA GLU A 293 -26.56 -35.55 -13.42
C GLU A 293 -25.75 -34.58 -14.29
N ASP A 294 -25.65 -33.31 -13.89
CA ASP A 294 -24.80 -32.33 -14.57
C ASP A 294 -23.31 -32.56 -14.29
N ILE A 295 -22.95 -33.02 -13.07
CA ILE A 295 -21.58 -33.44 -12.75
C ILE A 295 -21.16 -34.65 -13.62
N ASP A 296 -22.06 -35.62 -13.80
CA ASP A 296 -21.82 -36.75 -14.70
C ASP A 296 -21.68 -36.30 -16.16
N ALA A 297 -22.53 -35.39 -16.62
CA ALA A 297 -22.43 -34.82 -17.97
C ALA A 297 -21.08 -34.10 -18.19
N VAL A 298 -20.60 -33.34 -17.19
CA VAL A 298 -19.27 -32.70 -17.20
C VAL A 298 -18.16 -33.75 -17.32
N GLY A 299 -18.28 -34.86 -16.57
CA GLY A 299 -17.36 -35.99 -16.66
C GLY A 299 -17.37 -36.65 -18.04
N ALA A 300 -18.55 -37.00 -18.55
CA ALA A 300 -18.74 -37.62 -19.85
C ALA A 300 -18.20 -36.78 -21.02
N ALA A 301 -18.26 -35.46 -20.89
CA ALA A 301 -17.70 -34.50 -21.84
C ALA A 301 -16.20 -34.24 -21.65
N ASN A 302 -15.54 -34.90 -20.69
CA ASN A 302 -14.12 -34.73 -20.37
C ASN A 302 -13.75 -33.29 -19.95
N ALA A 303 -14.69 -32.57 -19.32
CA ALA A 303 -14.52 -31.18 -18.88
C ALA A 303 -14.23 -31.05 -17.37
N ALA A 304 -14.24 -32.16 -16.62
CA ALA A 304 -14.13 -32.16 -15.16
C ALA A 304 -12.90 -31.42 -14.61
N ALA A 305 -11.70 -31.68 -15.15
CA ALA A 305 -10.46 -31.02 -14.72
C ALA A 305 -10.35 -29.55 -15.15
N THR A 306 -11.25 -29.09 -16.03
CA THR A 306 -11.34 -27.67 -16.42
C THR A 306 -12.25 -26.91 -15.46
N LEU A 307 -13.36 -27.53 -15.05
CA LEU A 307 -14.36 -26.88 -14.18
C LEU A 307 -14.03 -27.03 -12.70
N PHE A 308 -13.43 -28.15 -12.30
CA PHE A 308 -13.17 -28.49 -10.92
C PHE A 308 -11.67 -28.68 -10.68
N LYS A 309 -11.28 -28.54 -9.42
CA LYS A 309 -9.92 -28.84 -8.94
C LYS A 309 -9.97 -29.91 -7.85
N LYS A 310 -8.84 -30.60 -7.69
CA LYS A 310 -8.64 -31.53 -6.57
C LYS A 310 -8.81 -30.75 -5.26
N GLY A 311 -9.58 -31.29 -4.34
CA GLY A 311 -9.93 -30.63 -3.09
C GLY A 311 -11.23 -29.84 -3.11
N ASP A 312 -11.89 -29.65 -4.26
CA ASP A 312 -13.24 -29.09 -4.29
C ASP A 312 -14.22 -29.99 -3.52
N GLU A 313 -15.18 -29.37 -2.84
CA GLU A 313 -16.05 -30.03 -1.88
C GLU A 313 -17.53 -29.96 -2.27
N LYS A 314 -18.25 -31.03 -1.98
CA LYS A 314 -19.71 -31.10 -2.10
C LYS A 314 -20.30 -31.72 -0.83
N LYS A 315 -21.03 -30.92 -0.07
CA LYS A 315 -21.81 -31.36 1.08
C LYS A 315 -23.11 -31.98 0.62
N ILE A 316 -23.41 -33.16 1.14
CA ILE A 316 -24.67 -33.87 0.93
C ILE A 316 -25.24 -34.33 2.27
N GLN A 317 -26.55 -34.54 2.30
CA GLN A 317 -27.24 -35.14 3.42
C GLN A 317 -27.67 -36.56 3.04
N LEU A 318 -27.36 -37.52 3.90
CA LEU A 318 -27.79 -38.90 3.78
C LEU A 318 -29.26 -39.06 4.19
N ASP A 319 -29.93 -40.07 3.65
CA ASP A 319 -31.22 -40.51 4.14
C ASP A 319 -31.10 -40.91 5.62
N GLY A 320 -31.79 -40.18 6.49
CA GLY A 320 -31.64 -40.27 7.95
C GLY A 320 -30.99 -39.03 8.59
N GLY A 321 -30.58 -38.03 7.81
CA GLY A 321 -30.26 -36.68 8.26
C GLY A 321 -28.78 -36.40 8.57
N GLU A 322 -27.91 -37.41 8.46
CA GLU A 322 -26.46 -37.26 8.62
C GLU A 322 -25.86 -36.49 7.43
N ASN A 323 -25.05 -35.47 7.70
CA ASN A 323 -24.33 -34.74 6.65
C ASN A 323 -22.95 -35.33 6.42
N ILE A 324 -22.54 -35.44 5.18
CA ILE A 324 -21.17 -35.79 4.80
C ILE A 324 -20.64 -34.80 3.75
N THR A 325 -19.36 -34.47 3.85
CA THR A 325 -18.66 -33.69 2.84
C THR A 325 -17.87 -34.62 1.92
N LEU A 326 -18.17 -34.61 0.63
CA LEU A 326 -17.37 -35.24 -0.41
C LEU A 326 -16.30 -34.27 -0.89
N ARG A 327 -15.12 -34.79 -1.22
CA ARG A 327 -13.99 -34.04 -1.76
C ARG A 327 -13.52 -34.69 -3.05
N VAL A 328 -13.24 -33.90 -4.09
CA VAL A 328 -12.61 -34.40 -5.32
C VAL A 328 -11.18 -34.82 -4.99
N GLU A 329 -10.91 -36.12 -5.01
CA GLU A 329 -9.58 -36.66 -4.70
C GLU A 329 -8.66 -36.58 -5.93
N ASP A 330 -9.18 -36.96 -7.11
CA ASP A 330 -8.44 -36.91 -8.36
C ASP A 330 -9.37 -37.04 -9.59
N PHE A 331 -8.80 -36.83 -10.78
CA PHE A 331 -9.45 -37.03 -12.08
C PHE A 331 -8.74 -38.15 -12.85
N ASP A 332 -9.48 -38.92 -13.64
CA ASP A 332 -8.95 -40.02 -14.46
C ASP A 332 -8.09 -41.04 -13.68
N HIS A 333 -8.37 -41.23 -12.38
CA HIS A 333 -7.54 -42.02 -11.48
C HIS A 333 -7.92 -43.50 -11.49
N ASP A 334 -9.18 -43.79 -11.20
CA ASP A 334 -9.68 -45.16 -11.01
C ASP A 334 -10.10 -45.81 -12.34
N ASP A 335 -9.83 -47.11 -12.47
CA ASP A 335 -10.24 -47.89 -13.65
C ASP A 335 -11.71 -48.32 -13.53
N LEU A 336 -12.55 -47.89 -14.47
CA LEU A 336 -13.95 -48.30 -14.54
C LEU A 336 -14.05 -49.80 -14.84
N VAL A 337 -15.08 -50.45 -14.29
CA VAL A 337 -15.41 -51.85 -14.63
C VAL A 337 -15.74 -52.00 -16.11
N SER A 338 -16.37 -50.98 -16.71
CA SER A 338 -16.69 -50.92 -18.15
C SER A 338 -15.48 -50.69 -19.06
N GLY A 339 -14.28 -50.48 -18.48
CA GLY A 339 -13.09 -50.04 -19.20
C GLY A 339 -12.97 -48.52 -19.26
N GLY A 340 -11.72 -48.05 -19.38
CA GLY A 340 -11.38 -46.62 -19.29
C GLY A 340 -11.24 -46.12 -17.85
N LYS A 341 -11.05 -44.81 -17.70
CA LYS A 341 -10.89 -44.14 -16.41
C LYS A 341 -12.17 -43.45 -15.96
N ALA A 342 -12.45 -43.51 -14.67
CA ALA A 342 -13.49 -42.71 -14.03
C ALA A 342 -13.08 -41.23 -14.08
N LYS A 343 -14.02 -40.37 -14.46
CA LYS A 343 -13.70 -38.98 -14.77
C LYS A 343 -13.48 -38.17 -13.50
N ILE A 344 -14.20 -38.49 -12.43
CA ILE A 344 -14.05 -37.86 -11.13
C ILE A 344 -14.06 -38.93 -10.04
N THR A 345 -13.02 -38.95 -9.21
CA THR A 345 -13.05 -39.72 -7.95
C THR A 345 -13.33 -38.78 -6.79
N PHE A 346 -14.39 -39.09 -6.04
CA PHE A 346 -14.71 -38.44 -4.78
C PHE A 346 -14.29 -39.31 -3.60
N GLY A 347 -13.87 -38.66 -2.52
CA GLY A 347 -13.63 -39.27 -1.21
C GLY A 347 -14.43 -38.56 -0.13
N PHE A 348 -14.84 -39.29 0.90
CA PHE A 348 -15.40 -38.66 2.09
C PHE A 348 -14.28 -37.83 2.74
N LYS A 349 -14.49 -36.53 2.90
CA LYS A 349 -13.50 -35.62 3.51
C LYS A 349 -13.18 -36.05 4.93
N ASN A 350 -14.22 -36.36 5.70
CA ASN A 350 -14.17 -36.82 7.08
C ASN A 350 -14.89 -38.17 7.26
N LEU A 351 -14.93 -38.66 8.49
CA LEU A 351 -15.54 -39.95 8.80
C LEU A 351 -17.05 -39.82 9.01
N MET A 352 -17.75 -40.92 8.75
CA MET A 352 -19.12 -41.12 9.22
C MET A 352 -19.22 -40.84 10.73
N LYS A 353 -20.41 -40.47 11.20
CA LYS A 353 -20.71 -40.27 12.63
C LYS A 353 -20.46 -41.53 13.43
N ASP A 354 -20.98 -42.66 12.94
CA ASP A 354 -20.87 -43.95 13.61
C ASP A 354 -19.67 -44.75 13.11
N THR A 355 -19.00 -45.43 14.04
CA THR A 355 -17.92 -46.37 13.73
C THR A 355 -18.47 -47.75 13.37
N ALA A 356 -17.78 -48.48 12.52
CA ALA A 356 -18.15 -49.84 12.14
C ALA A 356 -16.96 -50.81 12.29
N LYS A 357 -17.27 -52.11 12.33
CA LYS A 357 -16.27 -53.19 12.33
C LYS A 357 -15.93 -53.59 10.91
N MET A 358 -14.70 -54.07 10.69
CA MET A 358 -14.38 -54.72 9.41
C MET A 358 -15.09 -56.08 9.32
N ASN A 359 -15.04 -56.86 10.40
CA ASN A 359 -15.70 -58.16 10.57
C ASN A 359 -16.16 -58.33 12.03
N THR A 360 -17.22 -59.09 12.29
CA THR A 360 -17.62 -59.39 13.68
C THR A 360 -16.59 -60.29 14.37
N GLN A 361 -15.99 -61.23 13.63
CA GLN A 361 -14.90 -62.08 14.09
C GLN A 361 -13.54 -61.43 13.81
N ASN A 362 -12.56 -61.71 14.68
CA ASN A 362 -11.18 -61.23 14.53
C ASN A 362 -10.44 -62.01 13.43
N THR A 363 -10.84 -61.85 12.17
CA THR A 363 -10.25 -62.51 11.00
C THR A 363 -10.14 -61.53 9.83
N ASN A 364 -9.10 -61.69 9.02
CA ASN A 364 -8.95 -61.05 7.72
C ASN A 364 -8.89 -62.05 6.56
N ALA A 365 -9.19 -63.32 6.82
CA ALA A 365 -9.21 -64.36 5.78
C ALA A 365 -10.23 -64.01 4.69
N GLY A 366 -9.82 -64.12 3.43
CA GLY A 366 -10.63 -63.70 2.28
C GLY A 366 -10.58 -62.19 1.99
N GLY A 367 -9.78 -61.43 2.76
CA GLY A 367 -9.54 -60.01 2.57
C GLY A 367 -10.81 -59.16 2.66
N TYR A 368 -10.79 -58.00 2.01
CA TYR A 368 -11.96 -57.11 1.97
C TYR A 368 -13.15 -57.73 1.26
N GLU A 369 -12.92 -58.57 0.23
CA GLU A 369 -13.99 -59.19 -0.56
C GLU A 369 -14.97 -60.01 0.28
N SER A 370 -14.44 -60.72 1.29
CA SER A 370 -15.20 -61.56 2.22
C SER A 370 -15.61 -60.82 3.51
N SER A 371 -15.35 -59.51 3.60
CA SER A 371 -15.61 -58.75 4.82
C SER A 371 -17.09 -58.39 5.02
N GLU A 372 -17.49 -58.26 6.29
CA GLU A 372 -18.80 -57.71 6.67
C GLU A 372 -18.88 -56.21 6.34
N MET A 373 -17.76 -55.48 6.36
CA MET A 373 -17.69 -54.11 5.86
C MET A 373 -18.22 -54.03 4.42
N ARG A 374 -17.73 -54.92 3.54
CA ARG A 374 -18.14 -54.94 2.12
C ARG A 374 -19.56 -55.46 1.91
N SER A 375 -19.97 -56.50 2.63
CA SER A 375 -21.25 -57.19 2.38
C SER A 375 -22.44 -56.57 3.13
N ILE A 376 -22.21 -55.82 4.21
CA ILE A 376 -23.25 -55.28 5.08
C ILE A 376 -23.13 -53.76 5.21
N THR A 377 -22.00 -53.27 5.69
CA THR A 377 -21.87 -51.85 6.11
C THR A 377 -21.88 -50.90 4.91
N VAL A 378 -21.05 -51.16 3.91
CA VAL A 378 -20.94 -50.31 2.71
C VAL A 378 -22.26 -50.28 1.91
N PRO A 379 -22.95 -51.41 1.65
CA PRO A 379 -24.27 -51.38 1.04
C PRO A 379 -25.32 -50.60 1.83
N ALA A 380 -25.29 -50.67 3.17
CA ALA A 380 -26.20 -49.89 4.01
C ALA A 380 -25.94 -48.38 3.94
N ILE A 381 -24.68 -47.96 3.77
CA ILE A 381 -24.32 -46.55 3.55
C ILE A 381 -24.69 -46.13 2.12
N LEU A 382 -24.39 -46.96 1.12
CA LEU A 382 -24.74 -46.72 -0.28
C LEU A 382 -26.25 -46.49 -0.43
N ALA A 383 -27.09 -47.28 0.24
CA ALA A 383 -28.54 -47.13 0.21
C ALA A 383 -29.06 -45.80 0.81
N LYS A 384 -28.25 -45.11 1.61
CA LYS A 384 -28.57 -43.80 2.20
C LYS A 384 -28.02 -42.61 1.42
N LEU A 385 -27.13 -42.81 0.45
CA LEU A 385 -26.65 -41.72 -0.41
C LEU A 385 -27.82 -41.17 -1.25
N PRO A 386 -27.87 -39.87 -1.58
CA PRO A 386 -28.96 -39.29 -2.38
C PRO A 386 -29.26 -40.08 -3.67
N ALA A 387 -30.55 -40.23 -4.03
CA ALA A 387 -30.95 -41.08 -5.15
C ALA A 387 -30.39 -40.62 -6.51
N ASP A 388 -30.34 -39.30 -6.72
CA ASP A 388 -29.75 -38.65 -7.90
C ASP A 388 -28.23 -38.87 -7.99
N MET A 389 -27.54 -38.87 -6.85
CA MET A 389 -26.13 -39.24 -6.76
C MET A 389 -25.91 -40.71 -7.13
N ARG A 390 -26.68 -41.63 -6.54
CA ARG A 390 -26.54 -43.07 -6.81
C ARG A 390 -26.78 -43.42 -8.27
N ALA A 391 -27.65 -42.67 -8.96
CA ALA A 391 -27.96 -42.88 -10.36
C ALA A 391 -26.74 -42.65 -11.28
N VAL A 392 -25.80 -41.80 -10.88
CA VAL A 392 -24.61 -41.46 -11.68
C VAL A 392 -23.32 -42.12 -11.21
N MET A 393 -23.35 -42.81 -10.06
CA MET A 393 -22.16 -43.49 -9.53
C MET A 393 -21.71 -44.65 -10.43
N LYS A 394 -20.41 -44.72 -10.70
CA LYS A 394 -19.82 -45.72 -11.61
C LYS A 394 -18.98 -46.74 -10.84
N PRO A 395 -19.16 -48.06 -11.10
CA PRO A 395 -18.35 -49.08 -10.46
C PRO A 395 -16.92 -49.07 -11.03
N VAL A 396 -15.94 -49.25 -10.13
CA VAL A 396 -14.51 -49.28 -10.46
C VAL A 396 -13.85 -50.57 -9.96
N ASN A 397 -12.72 -50.90 -10.58
CA ASN A 397 -11.88 -52.03 -10.18
C ASN A 397 -10.94 -51.59 -9.06
N LYS A 398 -11.05 -52.22 -7.90
CA LYS A 398 -10.18 -51.97 -6.74
C LYS A 398 -9.36 -53.20 -6.43
N LYS A 399 -8.04 -53.01 -6.27
CA LYS A 399 -7.14 -54.09 -5.87
C LYS A 399 -6.98 -54.12 -4.35
N GLY A 400 -6.86 -55.33 -3.81
CA GLY A 400 -6.59 -55.59 -2.41
C GLY A 400 -5.91 -56.94 -2.21
N THR A 401 -5.12 -57.09 -1.16
CA THR A 401 -4.53 -58.38 -0.78
C THR A 401 -5.61 -59.36 -0.31
N THR A 402 -5.41 -60.67 -0.51
CA THR A 402 -6.40 -61.71 -0.18
C THR A 402 -6.50 -62.05 1.33
N GLY A 403 -5.66 -61.43 2.16
CA GLY A 403 -5.64 -61.63 3.62
C GLY A 403 -5.08 -62.99 4.06
N ASN A 404 -5.22 -63.31 5.34
CA ASN A 404 -4.61 -64.50 5.97
C ASN A 404 -3.08 -64.58 5.77
N GLN A 405 -2.37 -63.46 5.99
CA GLN A 405 -0.92 -63.32 5.78
C GLN A 405 -0.44 -63.55 4.34
N SER A 406 -1.36 -63.58 3.38
CA SER A 406 -1.05 -63.63 1.95
C SER A 406 -0.51 -62.29 1.46
N THR A 407 0.35 -62.32 0.44
CA THR A 407 0.74 -61.15 -0.37
C THR A 407 0.09 -61.15 -1.76
N ALA A 408 -0.72 -62.16 -2.07
CA ALA A 408 -1.45 -62.24 -3.33
C ALA A 408 -2.53 -61.16 -3.38
N THR A 409 -2.66 -60.51 -4.53
CA THR A 409 -3.68 -59.49 -4.77
C THR A 409 -4.87 -60.06 -5.55
N LYS A 410 -6.03 -59.47 -5.32
CA LYS A 410 -7.26 -59.73 -6.04
C LYS A 410 -7.94 -58.41 -6.37
N THR A 411 -8.63 -58.38 -7.51
CA THR A 411 -9.45 -57.24 -7.91
C THR A 411 -10.89 -57.50 -7.52
N THR A 412 -11.52 -56.52 -6.88
CA THR A 412 -12.97 -56.48 -6.64
C THR A 412 -13.58 -55.32 -7.40
N GLN A 413 -14.89 -55.40 -7.65
CA GLN A 413 -15.66 -54.34 -8.31
C GLN A 413 -16.46 -53.61 -7.25
N GLU A 414 -16.28 -52.30 -7.16
CA GLU A 414 -16.84 -51.49 -6.09
C GLU A 414 -17.46 -50.19 -6.63
N THR A 415 -18.70 -49.89 -6.21
CA THR A 415 -19.36 -48.60 -6.47
C THR A 415 -19.11 -47.60 -5.33
N LEU A 416 -18.86 -48.11 -4.14
CA LEU A 416 -18.48 -47.37 -2.93
C LEU A 416 -17.49 -48.25 -2.16
N TRP A 417 -16.34 -47.72 -1.70
CA TRP A 417 -15.28 -48.56 -1.10
C TRP A 417 -14.45 -47.82 -0.03
N PRO A 418 -13.90 -48.52 0.97
CA PRO A 418 -12.76 -48.02 1.74
C PRO A 418 -11.49 -47.99 0.88
N PHE A 419 -10.71 -46.92 1.02
CA PHE A 419 -9.41 -46.79 0.36
C PHE A 419 -8.45 -47.93 0.73
N SER A 420 -7.49 -48.29 -0.13
CA SER A 420 -6.37 -49.16 0.27
C SER A 420 -5.32 -48.34 1.02
N ALA A 421 -4.45 -49.02 1.76
CA ALA A 421 -3.29 -48.40 2.39
C ALA A 421 -2.48 -47.57 1.37
N VAL A 422 -2.23 -48.12 0.18
CA VAL A 422 -1.46 -47.45 -0.87
C VAL A 422 -2.17 -46.24 -1.45
N GLU A 423 -3.48 -46.30 -1.63
CA GLU A 423 -4.28 -45.16 -2.11
C GLU A 423 -4.24 -43.99 -1.16
N VAL A 424 -4.15 -44.27 0.14
CA VAL A 424 -3.93 -43.26 1.17
C VAL A 424 -2.46 -43.14 1.48
N GLY A 425 -1.55 -43.39 0.54
CA GLY A 425 -0.10 -43.13 0.63
C GLY A 425 0.64 -43.82 1.79
N LEU A 426 0.08 -44.91 2.33
CA LEU A 426 0.73 -45.78 3.31
C LEU A 426 1.25 -47.03 2.62
N LEU A 427 2.38 -47.57 3.10
CA LEU A 427 2.92 -48.85 2.65
C LEU A 427 3.12 -48.98 1.12
N THR A 428 3.38 -47.86 0.44
CA THR A 428 3.44 -47.75 -1.04
C THR A 428 4.52 -48.61 -1.68
N THR A 429 5.54 -49.02 -0.92
CA THR A 429 6.63 -49.91 -1.34
C THR A 429 6.57 -51.30 -0.68
N GLY A 430 5.61 -51.52 0.22
CA GLY A 430 5.50 -52.74 1.00
C GLY A 430 5.12 -53.96 0.16
N ALA A 431 5.80 -55.08 0.39
CA ALA A 431 5.46 -56.35 -0.27
C ALA A 431 4.04 -56.79 0.13
N GLY A 432 3.20 -57.06 -0.87
CA GLY A 432 1.77 -57.38 -0.70
C GLY A 432 0.83 -56.17 -0.77
N TYR A 433 1.35 -54.94 -0.65
CA TYR A 433 0.56 -53.69 -0.66
C TYR A 433 0.75 -52.86 -1.91
N LYS A 434 1.98 -52.71 -2.41
CA LYS A 434 2.38 -51.79 -3.50
C LYS A 434 1.50 -51.86 -4.77
N ASP A 435 0.80 -52.97 -4.99
CA ASP A 435 -0.03 -53.22 -6.16
C ASP A 435 -1.54 -53.00 -5.90
N GLU A 436 -1.93 -52.47 -4.72
CA GLU A 436 -3.33 -52.22 -4.30
C GLU A 436 -3.92 -50.89 -4.80
N GLY A 437 -3.26 -50.24 -5.76
CA GLY A 437 -3.71 -48.97 -6.36
C GLY A 437 -2.59 -47.96 -6.47
N THR A 438 -2.96 -46.71 -6.70
CA THR A 438 -2.06 -45.55 -6.76
C THR A 438 -2.49 -44.54 -5.70
N THR A 439 -1.52 -43.85 -5.08
CA THR A 439 -1.82 -42.84 -4.05
C THR A 439 -2.61 -41.68 -4.65
N TYR A 440 -3.74 -41.30 -4.03
CA TYR A 440 -4.44 -40.09 -4.44
C TYR A 440 -3.60 -38.85 -4.09
N PRO A 441 -3.55 -37.82 -4.95
CA PRO A 441 -2.61 -36.70 -4.79
C PRO A 441 -2.79 -35.87 -3.51
N LEU A 442 -3.98 -35.87 -2.91
CA LEU A 442 -4.27 -35.10 -1.69
C LEU A 442 -3.73 -35.76 -0.41
N PHE A 443 -3.24 -37.00 -0.51
CA PHE A 443 -2.75 -37.82 0.59
C PHE A 443 -1.22 -37.73 0.72
N VAL A 444 -0.71 -36.51 0.96
CA VAL A 444 0.71 -36.15 0.88
C VAL A 444 1.55 -36.51 2.11
N ASP A 445 0.95 -36.49 3.30
CA ASP A 445 1.64 -36.72 4.57
C ASP A 445 0.68 -37.27 5.63
N ASN A 446 1.17 -37.51 6.84
CA ASN A 446 0.33 -37.98 7.94
C ASN A 446 -0.83 -37.02 8.26
N ALA A 447 -0.60 -35.71 8.26
CA ALA A 447 -1.64 -34.72 8.57
C ALA A 447 -2.81 -34.80 7.59
N SER A 448 -2.53 -35.02 6.31
CA SER A 448 -3.54 -35.18 5.26
C SER A 448 -4.45 -36.41 5.43
N ARG A 449 -4.07 -37.40 6.26
CA ARG A 449 -4.85 -38.63 6.52
C ARG A 449 -5.67 -38.58 7.80
N ILE A 450 -5.45 -37.57 8.65
CA ILE A 450 -6.21 -37.42 9.90
C ILE A 450 -7.65 -37.06 9.52
N LYS A 451 -8.61 -37.84 10.03
CA LYS A 451 -10.03 -37.64 9.79
C LYS A 451 -10.80 -37.69 11.11
N TYR A 452 -11.91 -36.95 11.14
CA TYR A 452 -12.72 -36.74 12.32
C TYR A 452 -14.12 -37.31 12.11
N LEU A 453 -14.73 -37.86 13.16
CA LEU A 453 -16.12 -38.34 13.14
C LEU A 453 -17.10 -37.20 12.88
N SER A 454 -18.31 -37.55 12.43
CA SER A 454 -19.41 -36.58 12.23
C SER A 454 -19.02 -35.41 11.32
N ASP A 455 -18.44 -35.75 10.17
CA ASP A 455 -18.01 -34.79 9.14
C ASP A 455 -17.10 -33.65 9.65
N GLY A 456 -16.24 -33.91 10.64
CA GLY A 456 -15.32 -32.90 11.17
C GLY A 456 -15.69 -32.36 12.55
N THR A 457 -16.90 -32.61 13.04
CA THR A 457 -17.38 -32.06 14.33
C THR A 457 -17.07 -32.95 15.53
N GLY A 458 -16.77 -34.23 15.30
CA GLY A 458 -16.39 -35.21 16.33
C GLY A 458 -14.89 -35.32 16.53
N ALA A 459 -14.48 -36.29 17.38
CA ALA A 459 -13.07 -36.56 17.64
C ALA A 459 -12.36 -37.20 16.43
N ALA A 460 -11.04 -37.00 16.34
CA ALA A 460 -10.20 -37.78 15.46
C ALA A 460 -10.31 -39.26 15.83
N SER A 461 -10.44 -40.13 14.83
CA SER A 461 -10.58 -41.57 15.05
C SER A 461 -9.72 -42.35 14.06
N ASN A 462 -9.25 -43.52 14.50
CA ASN A 462 -8.67 -44.48 13.57
C ASN A 462 -9.72 -44.82 12.52
N TRP A 463 -9.32 -45.07 11.27
CA TRP A 463 -10.27 -45.40 10.22
C TRP A 463 -9.77 -46.49 9.28
N TRP A 464 -10.72 -47.26 8.76
CA TRP A 464 -10.45 -48.48 8.02
C TRP A 464 -9.89 -48.21 6.63
N THR A 465 -8.86 -48.96 6.25
CA THR A 465 -8.56 -49.24 4.84
C THR A 465 -9.08 -50.63 4.48
N ARG A 466 -9.17 -50.94 3.19
CA ARG A 466 -9.52 -52.29 2.71
C ARG A 466 -8.35 -53.28 2.73
N SER A 467 -7.16 -52.86 3.12
CA SER A 467 -5.92 -53.65 3.02
C SER A 467 -5.75 -54.56 4.24
N PRO A 468 -5.72 -55.90 4.09
CA PRO A 468 -5.42 -56.81 5.20
C PRO A 468 -4.00 -56.66 5.74
N TYR A 469 -3.77 -56.95 7.02
CA TYR A 469 -2.41 -56.96 7.56
C TYR A 469 -1.66 -58.23 7.10
N THR A 470 -0.51 -58.10 6.44
CA THR A 470 0.24 -59.23 5.88
C THR A 470 0.99 -60.03 6.95
N SER A 471 1.20 -59.44 8.14
CA SER A 471 1.86 -60.09 9.27
C SER A 471 0.88 -60.67 10.31
N SER A 472 -0.44 -60.60 10.08
CA SER A 472 -1.43 -61.15 11.00
C SER A 472 -2.69 -61.62 10.26
N ALA A 473 -3.28 -62.74 10.69
CA ALA A 473 -4.55 -63.22 10.13
C ALA A 473 -5.79 -62.54 10.73
N THR A 474 -5.63 -61.59 11.66
CA THR A 474 -6.74 -61.00 12.44
C THR A 474 -6.89 -59.49 12.29
N HIS A 475 -5.98 -58.82 11.58
CA HIS A 475 -5.91 -57.36 11.48
C HIS A 475 -6.08 -56.85 10.04
N PHE A 476 -6.56 -55.62 9.91
CA PHE A 476 -6.48 -54.82 8.68
C PHE A 476 -5.64 -53.57 8.94
N ILE A 477 -5.03 -53.03 7.88
CA ILE A 477 -4.38 -51.73 7.94
C ILE A 477 -5.46 -50.66 8.16
N CYS A 478 -5.19 -49.78 9.10
CA CYS A 478 -5.96 -48.59 9.40
C CYS A 478 -5.05 -47.39 9.30
N VAL A 479 -5.66 -46.22 9.16
CA VAL A 479 -4.98 -44.96 9.44
C VAL A 479 -5.19 -44.64 10.92
N TYR A 480 -4.11 -44.39 11.66
CA TYR A 480 -4.14 -43.99 13.07
C TYR A 480 -4.58 -42.54 13.22
N THR A 481 -4.96 -42.11 14.43
CA THR A 481 -5.28 -40.70 14.71
C THR A 481 -4.12 -39.73 14.50
N SER A 482 -2.88 -40.22 14.41
CA SER A 482 -1.70 -39.45 14.00
C SER A 482 -1.50 -39.36 12.48
N GLY A 483 -2.29 -40.10 11.69
CA GLY A 483 -2.14 -40.24 10.24
C GLY A 483 -1.18 -41.35 9.78
N SER A 484 -0.47 -42.03 10.69
CA SER A 484 0.40 -43.16 10.35
C SER A 484 -0.40 -44.44 10.07
N ASP A 485 0.27 -45.47 9.55
CA ASP A 485 -0.32 -46.81 9.48
C ASP A 485 -0.48 -47.43 10.87
N TYR A 486 -1.51 -48.27 11.01
CA TYR A 486 -1.81 -49.00 12.23
C TYR A 486 -2.51 -50.33 11.93
N GLY A 487 -2.11 -51.40 12.60
CA GLY A 487 -2.80 -52.69 12.51
C GLY A 487 -4.02 -52.72 13.43
N GLY A 488 -5.22 -52.66 12.85
CA GLY A 488 -6.49 -52.71 13.60
C GLY A 488 -7.11 -54.11 13.60
N VAL A 489 -7.45 -54.64 14.78
CA VAL A 489 -8.15 -55.93 14.93
C VAL A 489 -9.52 -55.86 14.25
N ALA A 490 -9.83 -56.82 13.37
CA ALA A 490 -11.02 -56.76 12.50
C ALA A 490 -12.36 -56.59 13.26
N GLY A 491 -12.46 -57.14 14.48
CA GLY A 491 -13.63 -57.05 15.37
C GLY A 491 -13.83 -55.74 16.12
N TYR A 492 -12.89 -54.79 16.02
CA TYR A 492 -13.00 -53.49 16.68
C TYR A 492 -13.78 -52.51 15.82
N SER A 493 -14.35 -51.47 16.42
CA SER A 493 -15.08 -50.44 15.68
C SER A 493 -14.19 -49.24 15.43
N TYR A 494 -14.03 -48.85 14.16
CA TYR A 494 -13.27 -47.67 13.74
C TYR A 494 -14.07 -46.84 12.74
N GLY A 495 -13.55 -45.65 12.43
CA GLY A 495 -14.12 -44.73 11.48
C GLY A 495 -14.27 -45.32 10.08
N VAL A 496 -15.34 -44.94 9.41
CA VAL A 496 -15.63 -45.32 8.03
C VAL A 496 -15.39 -44.11 7.12
N CYS A 497 -14.49 -44.27 6.15
CA CYS A 497 -14.19 -43.29 5.11
C CYS A 497 -14.24 -44.01 3.76
N LEU A 498 -15.05 -43.50 2.83
CA LEU A 498 -15.32 -44.19 1.57
C LEU A 498 -14.98 -43.31 0.37
N GLY A 499 -14.59 -43.94 -0.73
CA GLY A 499 -14.45 -43.36 -2.05
C GLY A 499 -15.56 -43.83 -2.98
N LEU A 500 -15.86 -43.02 -3.98
CA LEU A 500 -16.80 -43.29 -5.06
C LEU A 500 -16.36 -42.59 -6.35
N CYS A 501 -16.83 -43.07 -7.49
CA CYS A 501 -16.58 -42.45 -8.79
C CYS A 501 -17.88 -42.00 -9.44
N VAL A 502 -17.80 -40.88 -10.14
CA VAL A 502 -18.82 -40.37 -11.07
C VAL A 502 -18.19 -40.19 -12.44
#